data_AF-B6AWG2-F1
#
_entry.id   AF-B6AWG2-F1
#
_cell.length_a   1.000
_cell.length_b   1.000
_cell.length_c   1.000
_cell.angle_alpha   90.00
_cell.angle_beta   90.00
_cell.angle_gamma   90.00
#
_symmetry.space_group_name_H-M   'P 1'
#
loop_
_entity.id
_entity.type
_entity.pdbx_description
1 polymer ?
#
loop_
_entity_poly.entity_id
_entity_poly.type
_entity_poly.pdbx_seq_one_letter_code
_entity_poly.pdbx_strand_id
1 'polypeptide(L)'
;MKEHFQNFVIVSVAFIVASSLTLGFVFPLQSMLLSASKLEIGLLFLPHGVRVLAFHFLGWRAVFYLLPSSYLFLTLSNHAGSQLDPMSPIVSMIACYLGYKAATLLPILTDRALAPSLWKFLVIAGATSSFANGVALSVLQHQGAEIVSVMGYLIGDISGLIVCFLILMYAFRFARLLAKASET
;
A
#
# COMPACT_ATOMS: atom_id res chain seq x y z
N MET A 1 22.53 13.41 2.32
CA MET A 1 22.43 12.70 1.02
C MET A 1 22.45 11.18 1.16
N LYS A 2 23.45 10.57 1.83
CA LYS A 2 23.56 9.10 1.98
C LYS A 2 22.28 8.44 2.54
N GLU A 3 21.73 9.00 3.61
CA GLU A 3 20.49 8.50 4.25
C GLU A 3 19.27 8.57 3.32
N HIS A 4 19.09 9.67 2.59
CA HIS A 4 18.00 9.82 1.62
C HIS A 4 18.09 8.80 0.49
N PHE A 5 19.31 8.54 0.00
CA PHE A 5 19.54 7.52 -1.01
C PHE A 5 19.25 6.12 -0.48
N GLN A 6 19.68 5.80 0.75
CA GLN A 6 19.36 4.52 1.38
C GLN A 6 17.86 4.34 1.57
N ASN A 7 17.15 5.34 2.10
CA ASN A 7 15.70 5.32 2.27
C ASN A 7 14.98 5.15 0.93
N PHE A 8 15.43 5.85 -0.12
CA PHE A 8 14.94 5.68 -1.47
C PHE A 8 15.07 4.24 -1.96
N VAL A 9 16.25 3.64 -1.85
CA VAL A 9 16.53 2.28 -2.30
C VAL A 9 15.69 1.27 -1.52
N ILE A 10 15.68 1.34 -0.19
CA ILE A 10 14.95 0.40 0.67
C ILE A 10 13.45 0.42 0.34
N VAL A 11 12.86 1.62 0.29
CA VAL A 11 11.42 1.77 0.04
C VAL A 11 11.07 1.36 -1.39
N SER A 12 11.89 1.73 -2.38
CA SER A 12 11.68 1.33 -3.77
C SER A 12 11.73 -0.19 -3.93
N VAL A 13 12.72 -0.86 -3.34
CA VAL A 13 12.84 -2.32 -3.39
C VAL A 13 11.65 -2.99 -2.72
N ALA A 14 11.26 -2.53 -1.52
CA ALA A 14 10.09 -3.07 -0.82
C ALA A 14 8.80 -2.92 -1.66
N PHE A 15 8.62 -1.76 -2.27
CA PHE A 15 7.45 -1.49 -3.12
C PHE A 15 7.47 -2.31 -4.41
N ILE A 16 8.62 -2.47 -5.06
CA ILE A 16 8.78 -3.32 -6.24
C ILE A 16 8.48 -4.77 -5.89
N VAL A 17 9.02 -5.31 -4.80
CA VAL A 17 8.74 -6.69 -4.37
C VAL A 17 7.24 -6.91 -4.11
N ALA A 18 6.61 -5.99 -3.37
CA ALA A 18 5.17 -6.05 -3.13
C ALA A 18 4.36 -5.97 -4.44
N SER A 19 4.77 -5.09 -5.36
CA SER A 19 4.15 -4.91 -6.67
C SER A 19 4.29 -6.14 -7.56
N SER A 20 5.48 -6.75 -7.59
CA SER A 20 5.76 -7.97 -8.35
C SER A 20 4.97 -9.15 -7.81
N LEU A 21 4.83 -9.29 -6.49
CA LEU A 21 3.97 -10.32 -5.89
C LEU A 21 2.50 -10.09 -6.24
N THR A 22 2.03 -8.85 -6.18
CA THR A 22 0.65 -8.53 -6.55
C THR A 22 0.38 -8.82 -8.03
N LEU A 23 1.21 -8.33 -8.95
CA LEU A 23 1.01 -8.52 -10.39
C LEU A 23 1.29 -9.95 -10.86
N GLY A 24 2.35 -10.58 -10.35
CA GLY A 24 2.83 -11.88 -10.83
C GLY A 24 2.20 -13.09 -10.14
N PHE A 25 1.59 -12.90 -8.96
CA PHE A 25 0.99 -14.00 -8.20
C PHE A 25 -0.46 -13.72 -7.83
N VAL A 26 -0.74 -12.59 -7.16
CA VAL A 26 -2.08 -12.33 -6.61
C VAL A 26 -3.12 -12.16 -7.72
N PHE A 27 -2.87 -11.31 -8.70
CA PHE A 27 -3.83 -11.05 -9.78
C PHE A 27 -4.08 -12.29 -10.66
N PRO A 28 -3.05 -13.04 -11.11
CA PRO A 28 -3.27 -14.30 -11.81
C PRO A 28 -4.08 -15.30 -10.97
N LEU A 29 -3.72 -15.51 -9.71
CA LEU A 29 -4.45 -16.43 -8.84
C LEU A 29 -5.90 -16.00 -8.65
N GLN A 30 -6.15 -14.70 -8.47
CA GLN A 30 -7.48 -14.15 -8.37
C GLN A 30 -8.29 -14.41 -9.65
N SER A 31 -7.70 -14.21 -10.83
CA SER A 31 -8.37 -14.46 -12.11
C SER A 31 -8.74 -15.94 -12.32
N MET A 32 -7.91 -16.86 -11.81
CA MET A 32 -8.17 -18.30 -11.89
C MET A 32 -9.29 -18.75 -10.94
N LEU A 33 -9.36 -18.16 -9.75
CA LEU A 33 -10.34 -18.53 -8.72
C LEU A 33 -11.67 -17.78 -8.86
N LEU A 34 -11.65 -16.57 -9.40
CA LEU A 34 -12.80 -15.67 -9.52
C LEU A 34 -12.92 -15.23 -10.99
N SER A 35 -13.62 -16.04 -11.79
CA SER A 35 -13.77 -15.92 -13.24
C SER A 35 -14.33 -14.59 -13.77
N ALA A 36 -14.71 -13.65 -12.89
CA ALA A 36 -15.34 -12.37 -13.22
C ALA A 36 -14.68 -11.14 -12.57
N SER A 37 -13.54 -11.27 -11.89
CA SER A 37 -12.91 -10.09 -11.28
C SER A 37 -12.23 -9.22 -12.36
N LYS A 38 -12.66 -7.97 -12.48
CA LYS A 38 -11.92 -6.96 -13.27
C LYS A 38 -10.52 -6.85 -12.68
N LEU A 39 -9.49 -6.92 -13.52
CA LEU A 39 -8.07 -6.76 -13.12
C LEU A 39 -7.80 -5.46 -12.35
N GLU A 40 -8.70 -4.48 -12.45
CA GLU A 40 -8.63 -3.20 -11.75
C GLU A 40 -8.93 -3.31 -10.24
N ILE A 41 -9.73 -4.30 -9.81
CA ILE A 41 -10.12 -4.47 -8.40
C ILE A 41 -9.40 -5.70 -7.82
N GLY A 42 -8.15 -5.47 -7.44
CA GLY A 42 -7.35 -6.47 -6.73
C GLY A 42 -7.84 -6.66 -5.30
N LEU A 43 -8.30 -7.86 -4.94
CA LEU A 43 -8.75 -8.18 -3.58
C LEU A 43 -7.63 -8.17 -2.54
N LEU A 44 -6.36 -8.13 -2.98
CA LEU A 44 -5.19 -8.07 -2.12
C LEU A 44 -4.08 -7.25 -2.78
N PHE A 45 -3.92 -6.00 -2.33
CA PHE A 45 -2.96 -5.04 -2.88
C PHE A 45 -1.82 -4.75 -1.87
N LEU A 46 -0.80 -5.61 -1.89
CA LEU A 46 0.37 -5.52 -1.00
C LEU A 46 1.09 -4.17 -1.02
N PRO A 47 1.22 -3.46 -2.17
CA PRO A 47 1.92 -2.18 -2.19
C PRO A 47 1.30 -1.13 -1.26
N HIS A 48 0.01 -1.24 -0.92
CA HIS A 48 -0.62 -0.34 0.06
C HIS A 48 0.07 -0.38 1.44
N GLY A 49 0.40 -1.59 1.94
CA GLY A 49 1.07 -1.73 3.23
C GLY A 49 2.45 -1.05 3.26
N VAL A 50 3.20 -1.14 2.16
CA VAL A 50 4.49 -0.46 2.01
C VAL A 50 4.31 1.05 2.07
N ARG A 51 3.28 1.61 1.41
CA ARG A 51 2.98 3.05 1.43
C ARG A 51 2.69 3.55 2.84
N VAL A 52 1.82 2.87 3.58
CA VAL A 52 1.45 3.26 4.95
C VAL A 52 2.67 3.26 5.86
N LEU A 53 3.54 2.25 5.78
CA LEU A 53 4.79 2.20 6.54
C LEU A 53 5.74 3.32 6.12
N ALA A 54 5.89 3.57 4.82
CA ALA A 54 6.76 4.62 4.31
C ALA A 54 6.28 6.00 4.78
N PHE A 55 4.98 6.29 4.75
CA PHE A 55 4.43 7.53 5.30
C PHE A 55 4.63 7.63 6.80
N HIS A 56 4.51 6.52 7.52
CA HIS A 56 4.73 6.50 8.96
C HIS A 56 6.16 6.86 9.34
N PHE A 57 7.16 6.27 8.68
CA PHE A 57 8.57 6.49 9.03
C PHE A 57 9.21 7.71 8.36
N LEU A 58 8.76 8.06 7.15
CA LEU A 58 9.44 9.06 6.30
C LEU A 58 8.55 10.28 6.00
N GLY A 59 7.27 10.26 6.42
CA GLY A 59 6.32 11.35 6.20
C GLY A 59 6.09 11.62 4.71
N TRP A 60 5.93 12.90 4.36
CA TRP A 60 5.68 13.35 2.98
C TRP A 60 6.82 13.00 2.01
N ARG A 61 8.05 12.84 2.51
CA ARG A 61 9.22 12.52 1.67
C ARG A 61 9.08 11.15 1.00
N ALA A 62 8.33 10.23 1.61
CA ALA A 62 8.02 8.92 1.05
C ALA A 62 7.39 9.01 -0.35
N VAL A 63 6.63 10.07 -0.64
CA VAL A 63 6.04 10.30 -1.98
C VAL A 63 7.12 10.27 -3.05
N PHE A 64 8.20 11.04 -2.87
CA PHE A 64 9.30 11.09 -3.83
C PHE A 64 10.04 9.77 -3.94
N TYR A 65 10.16 9.04 -2.83
CA TYR A 65 10.86 7.76 -2.84
C TYR A 65 10.08 6.66 -3.56
N LEU A 66 8.75 6.67 -3.42
CA LEU A 66 7.85 5.67 -3.99
C LEU A 66 7.51 5.93 -5.44
N LEU A 67 7.51 7.20 -5.88
CA LEU A 67 7.06 7.60 -7.22
C LEU A 67 7.72 6.80 -8.35
N PRO A 68 9.06 6.63 -8.44
CA PRO A 68 9.67 5.86 -9.51
C PRO A 68 9.18 4.40 -9.57
N SER A 69 9.11 3.74 -8.41
CA SER A 69 8.61 2.36 -8.32
C SER A 69 7.11 2.25 -8.61
N SER A 70 6.33 3.30 -8.31
CA SER A 70 4.90 3.37 -8.62
C SER A 70 4.64 3.56 -10.12
N TYR A 71 5.50 4.32 -10.82
CA TYR A 71 5.46 4.41 -12.29
C TYR A 71 5.88 3.12 -12.97
N LEU A 72 6.84 2.37 -12.38
CA LEU A 72 7.16 1.03 -12.85
C LEU A 72 5.95 0.10 -12.70
N PHE A 73 5.27 0.10 -11.54
CA PHE A 73 4.04 -0.66 -11.33
C PHE A 73 2.95 -0.29 -12.35
N LEU A 74 2.73 1.00 -12.60
CA LEU A 74 1.79 1.48 -13.63
C LEU A 74 2.12 0.89 -15.00
N THR A 75 3.38 1.02 -15.42
CA THR A 75 3.85 0.56 -16.74
C THR A 75 3.63 -0.94 -16.91
N LEU A 76 4.00 -1.73 -15.89
CA LEU A 76 3.81 -3.18 -15.91
C LEU A 76 2.33 -3.58 -15.86
N SER A 77 1.52 -2.91 -15.06
CA SER A 77 0.05 -3.13 -14.99
C SER A 77 -0.61 -2.85 -16.33
N ASN A 78 -0.24 -1.74 -16.99
CA ASN A 78 -0.78 -1.39 -18.30
C ASN A 78 -0.32 -2.35 -19.40
N HIS A 79 0.93 -2.82 -19.34
CA HIS A 79 1.40 -3.89 -20.21
C HIS A 79 0.63 -5.20 -20.01
N ALA A 80 0.19 -5.48 -18.78
CA ALA A 80 -0.67 -6.61 -18.43
C ALA A 80 -2.17 -6.39 -18.73
N GLY A 81 -2.56 -5.21 -19.24
CA GLY A 81 -3.91 -4.92 -19.71
C GLY A 81 -4.80 -4.07 -18.80
N SER A 82 -4.29 -3.54 -17.67
CA SER A 82 -5.10 -2.77 -16.70
C SER A 82 -5.55 -1.37 -17.15
N GLN A 83 -4.99 -0.81 -18.23
CA GLN A 83 -5.36 0.51 -18.80
C GLN A 83 -5.55 1.65 -17.78
N LEU A 84 -4.68 1.73 -16.77
CA LEU A 84 -4.70 2.75 -15.72
C LEU A 84 -4.23 4.11 -16.26
N ASP A 85 -4.85 5.18 -15.77
CA ASP A 85 -4.50 6.56 -16.11
C ASP A 85 -3.02 6.89 -15.73
N PRO A 86 -2.26 7.61 -16.58
CA PRO A 86 -0.86 7.98 -16.32
C PRO A 86 -0.62 8.82 -15.04
N MET A 87 -1.63 9.53 -14.56
CA MET A 87 -1.60 10.32 -13.32
C MET A 87 -1.88 9.48 -12.08
N SER A 88 -2.27 8.21 -12.23
CA SER A 88 -2.62 7.32 -11.12
C SER A 88 -1.55 7.26 -10.02
N PRO A 89 -0.24 7.10 -10.31
CA PRO A 89 0.79 7.09 -9.27
C PRO A 89 0.82 8.37 -8.42
N ILE A 90 0.70 9.53 -9.06
CA ILE A 90 0.74 10.84 -8.38
C ILE A 90 -0.51 11.03 -7.54
N VAL A 91 -1.69 10.87 -8.15
CA VAL A 91 -2.99 11.03 -7.47
C VAL A 91 -3.09 10.07 -6.29
N SER A 92 -2.69 8.82 -6.50
CA SER A 92 -2.70 7.79 -5.46
C SER A 92 -1.76 8.11 -4.30
N MET A 93 -0.53 8.59 -4.56
CA MET A 93 0.40 8.98 -3.49
C MET A 93 -0.14 10.13 -2.65
N ILE A 94 -0.65 11.18 -3.32
CA ILE A 94 -1.18 12.36 -2.63
C ILE A 94 -2.41 11.97 -1.80
N ALA A 95 -3.36 11.24 -2.40
CA ALA A 95 -4.57 10.81 -1.73
C ALA A 95 -4.27 9.91 -0.51
N CYS A 96 -3.40 8.91 -0.65
CA CYS A 96 -3.00 8.09 0.48
C CYS A 96 -2.29 8.90 1.57
N TYR A 97 -1.39 9.82 1.22
CA TYR A 97 -0.71 10.64 2.22
C TYR A 97 -1.70 11.53 2.99
N LEU A 98 -2.67 12.13 2.28
CA LEU A 98 -3.73 12.92 2.90
C LEU A 98 -4.60 12.05 3.82
N GLY A 99 -4.97 10.84 3.41
CA GLY A 99 -5.71 9.91 4.26
C GLY A 99 -4.90 9.49 5.50
N TYR A 100 -3.61 9.20 5.35
CA TYR A 100 -2.70 8.93 6.47
C TYR A 100 -2.66 10.12 7.44
N LYS A 101 -2.56 11.35 6.92
CA LYS A 101 -2.57 12.56 7.73
C LYS A 101 -3.92 12.77 8.42
N ALA A 102 -5.04 12.51 7.75
CA ALA A 102 -6.36 12.58 8.37
C ALA A 102 -6.48 11.62 9.56
N ALA A 103 -5.91 10.42 9.45
CA ALA A 103 -5.84 9.47 10.57
C ALA A 103 -5.16 10.08 11.80
N THR A 104 -4.04 10.79 11.62
CA THR A 104 -3.31 11.44 12.73
C THR A 104 -4.10 12.53 13.45
N LEU A 105 -5.20 13.02 12.86
CA LEU A 105 -6.05 14.08 13.41
C LEU A 105 -7.32 13.53 14.07
N LEU A 106 -7.58 12.21 13.98
CA LEU A 106 -8.77 11.61 14.59
C LEU A 106 -8.70 11.75 16.12
N PRO A 107 -9.74 12.30 16.78
CA PRO A 107 -9.73 12.57 18.22
C PRO A 107 -9.37 11.35 19.09
N ILE A 108 -9.82 10.16 18.66
CA ILE A 108 -9.53 8.88 19.34
C ILE A 108 -8.04 8.51 19.35
N LEU A 109 -7.24 9.10 18.45
CA LEU A 109 -5.80 8.89 18.33
C LEU A 109 -4.98 9.99 19.01
N THR A 110 -5.61 11.14 19.28
CA THR A 110 -4.98 12.31 19.93
C THR A 110 -5.04 12.23 21.45
N ASP A 111 -6.07 11.56 22.00
CA ASP A 111 -6.19 11.33 23.43
C ASP A 111 -5.21 10.23 23.90
N ARG A 112 -4.24 10.60 24.74
CA ARG A 112 -3.23 9.66 25.28
C ARG A 112 -3.85 8.51 26.09
N ALA A 113 -5.03 8.71 26.67
CA ALA A 113 -5.73 7.66 27.41
C ALA A 113 -6.34 6.59 26.49
N LEU A 114 -6.61 6.96 25.23
CA LEU A 114 -7.21 6.09 24.20
C LEU A 114 -6.24 5.76 23.07
N ALA A 115 -4.99 6.24 23.14
CA ALA A 115 -3.97 6.07 22.11
C ALA A 115 -3.79 4.58 21.80
N PRO A 116 -4.13 4.13 20.58
CA PRO A 116 -4.05 2.72 20.25
C PRO A 116 -2.60 2.28 20.08
N SER A 117 -2.36 0.98 20.24
CA SER A 117 -1.07 0.38 19.90
C SER A 117 -0.70 0.68 18.45
N LEU A 118 0.60 0.80 18.16
CA LEU A 118 1.11 1.17 16.83
C LEU A 118 0.46 0.37 15.69
N TRP A 119 0.29 -0.95 15.85
CA TRP A 119 -0.34 -1.77 14.81
C TRP A 119 -1.80 -1.39 14.53
N LYS A 120 -2.58 -1.03 15.57
CA LYS A 120 -3.96 -0.58 15.43
C LYS A 120 -4.01 0.79 14.76
N PHE A 121 -3.12 1.71 15.15
CA PHE A 121 -2.96 2.99 14.47
C PHE A 121 -2.67 2.80 12.98
N LEU A 122 -1.73 1.93 12.63
CA LEU A 122 -1.36 1.67 11.23
C LEU A 122 -2.52 1.08 10.42
N VAL A 123 -3.36 0.22 11.02
CA VAL A 123 -4.57 -0.29 10.37
C VAL A 123 -5.59 0.83 10.10
N ILE A 124 -5.83 1.71 11.08
CA ILE A 124 -6.72 2.88 10.92
C ILE A 124 -6.18 3.84 9.86
N ALA A 125 -4.87 4.11 9.91
CA ALA A 125 -4.19 4.97 8.95
C ALA A 125 -4.24 4.37 7.53
N GLY A 126 -4.10 3.06 7.39
CA GLY A 126 -4.29 2.38 6.11
C GLY A 126 -5.72 2.42 5.61
N ALA A 127 -6.72 2.18 6.46
CA ALA A 127 -8.12 2.26 6.06
C ALA A 127 -8.53 3.67 5.57
N THR A 128 -8.11 4.71 6.28
CA THR A 128 -8.33 6.11 5.86
C THR A 128 -7.54 6.49 4.61
N SER A 129 -6.29 6.06 4.50
CA SER A 129 -5.47 6.21 3.28
C SER A 129 -6.12 5.54 2.07
N SER A 130 -6.67 4.36 2.27
CA SER A 130 -7.32 3.59 1.22
C SER A 130 -8.65 4.19 0.79
N PHE A 131 -9.47 4.67 1.74
CA PHE A 131 -10.69 5.38 1.39
C PHE A 131 -10.41 6.62 0.54
N ALA A 132 -9.46 7.46 0.96
CA ALA A 132 -9.04 8.63 0.19
C ALA A 132 -8.51 8.24 -1.21
N ASN A 133 -7.68 7.20 -1.26
CA ASN A 133 -7.13 6.64 -2.50
C ASN A 133 -8.23 6.15 -3.45
N GLY A 134 -9.16 5.36 -2.93
CA GLY A 134 -10.25 4.77 -3.70
C GLY A 134 -11.16 5.84 -4.29
N VAL A 135 -11.50 6.88 -3.53
CA VAL A 135 -12.26 8.03 -4.06
C VAL A 135 -11.48 8.74 -5.17
N ALA A 136 -10.21 9.06 -4.93
CA ALA A 136 -9.41 9.81 -5.88
C ALA A 136 -9.15 9.03 -7.19
N LEU A 137 -8.83 7.74 -7.11
CA LEU A 137 -8.62 6.89 -8.28
C LEU A 137 -9.93 6.55 -8.97
N SER A 138 -11.05 6.41 -8.24
CA SER A 138 -12.36 6.20 -8.86
C SER A 138 -12.74 7.41 -9.71
N VAL A 139 -12.58 8.63 -9.20
CA VAL A 139 -12.81 9.88 -9.97
C VAL A 139 -11.83 10.05 -11.14
N LEU A 140 -10.61 9.55 -11.03
CA LEU A 140 -9.62 9.64 -12.11
C LEU A 140 -9.91 8.64 -13.23
N GLN A 141 -10.22 7.39 -12.88
CA GLN A 141 -10.38 6.28 -13.82
C GLN A 141 -11.82 6.17 -14.38
N HIS A 142 -12.80 6.62 -13.60
CA HIS A 142 -14.21 6.63 -13.94
C HIS A 142 -14.69 8.08 -13.88
N GLN A 143 -15.68 8.47 -14.70
CA GLN A 143 -16.18 9.86 -14.76
C GLN A 143 -16.96 10.29 -13.47
N GLY A 144 -16.53 9.83 -12.30
CA GLY A 144 -17.12 10.08 -10.99
C GLY A 144 -16.62 9.09 -9.92
N ALA A 145 -17.01 9.32 -8.67
CA ALA A 145 -16.68 8.43 -7.55
C ALA A 145 -17.64 7.22 -7.51
N GLU A 146 -17.41 6.24 -8.39
CA GLU A 146 -18.19 5.00 -8.40
C GLU A 146 -17.98 4.19 -7.11
N ILE A 147 -19.09 3.90 -6.40
CA ILE A 147 -19.08 3.19 -5.12
C ILE A 147 -18.38 1.83 -5.23
N VAL A 148 -18.62 1.10 -6.33
CA VAL A 148 -18.04 -0.23 -6.54
C VAL A 148 -16.51 -0.16 -6.62
N SER A 149 -15.97 0.81 -7.36
CA SER A 149 -14.51 1.01 -7.47
C SER A 149 -13.91 1.46 -6.15
N VAL A 150 -14.55 2.40 -5.44
CA VAL A 150 -14.08 2.86 -4.11
C VAL A 150 -14.01 1.69 -3.12
N MET A 151 -15.07 0.86 -3.08
CA MET A 151 -15.09 -0.33 -2.22
C MET A 151 -14.05 -1.37 -2.64
N GLY A 152 -13.81 -1.51 -3.95
CA GLY A 152 -12.77 -2.36 -4.50
C GLY A 152 -11.38 -2.00 -3.99
N TYR A 153 -11.01 -0.71 -4.11
CA TYR A 153 -9.76 -0.20 -3.55
C TYR A 153 -9.70 -0.41 -2.03
N LEU A 154 -10.80 -0.14 -1.31
CA LEU A 154 -10.85 -0.27 0.14
C LEU A 154 -10.56 -1.70 0.61
N ILE A 155 -11.23 -2.68 0.01
CA ILE A 155 -11.06 -4.09 0.34
C ILE A 155 -9.64 -4.55 -0.01
N GLY A 156 -9.19 -4.22 -1.22
CA GLY A 156 -7.87 -4.61 -1.72
C GLY A 156 -6.70 -4.08 -0.91
N ASP A 157 -6.75 -2.78 -0.60
CA ASP A 157 -5.71 -2.10 0.17
C ASP A 157 -5.68 -2.57 1.63
N ILE A 158 -6.85 -2.75 2.28
CA ILE A 158 -6.90 -3.17 3.69
C ILE A 158 -6.44 -4.61 3.84
N SER A 159 -6.88 -5.53 2.96
CA SER A 159 -6.40 -6.92 2.99
C SER A 159 -4.90 -6.98 2.68
N GLY A 160 -4.43 -6.19 1.69
CA GLY A 160 -3.03 -6.07 1.32
C GLY A 160 -2.16 -5.52 2.46
N LEU A 161 -2.66 -4.53 3.19
CA LEU A 161 -2.03 -3.99 4.39
C LEU A 161 -1.87 -5.06 5.48
N ILE A 162 -2.95 -5.77 5.81
CA ILE A 162 -2.95 -6.80 6.84
C ILE A 162 -1.95 -7.90 6.47
N VAL A 163 -2.00 -8.40 5.24
CA VAL A 163 -1.10 -9.46 4.78
C VAL A 163 0.34 -8.97 4.70
N CYS A 164 0.59 -7.73 4.27
CA CYS A 164 1.92 -7.12 4.31
C CYS A 164 2.50 -7.13 5.74
N PHE A 165 1.70 -6.78 6.75
CA PHE A 165 2.14 -6.78 8.14
C PHE A 165 2.38 -8.20 8.69
N LEU A 166 1.54 -9.17 8.31
CA LEU A 166 1.77 -10.57 8.65
C LEU A 166 3.10 -11.07 8.07
N ILE A 167 3.37 -10.81 6.78
CA ILE A 167 4.62 -11.18 6.11
C ILE A 167 5.82 -10.57 6.86
N LEU A 168 5.78 -9.28 7.18
CA LEU A 168 6.85 -8.61 7.92
C LEU A 168 7.06 -9.20 9.32
N MET A 169 5.97 -9.48 10.05
CA MET A 169 6.04 -10.07 11.38
C MET A 169 6.71 -11.45 11.35
N TYR A 170 6.33 -12.31 10.40
CA TYR A 170 6.96 -13.62 10.24
C TYR A 170 8.41 -13.51 9.77
N ALA A 171 8.70 -12.63 8.81
CA ALA A 171 10.06 -12.38 8.34
C ALA A 171 11.00 -11.98 9.49
N PHE A 172 10.59 -11.03 10.34
CA PHE A 172 11.38 -10.65 11.51
C PHE A 172 11.48 -11.76 12.56
N ARG A 173 10.42 -12.56 12.73
CA ARG A 173 10.47 -13.72 13.63
C ARG A 173 11.51 -14.74 13.16
N PHE A 174 11.50 -15.08 11.87
CA PHE A 174 12.47 -16.02 11.29
C PHE A 174 13.89 -15.47 11.32
N ALA A 175 14.09 -14.19 11.00
CA ALA A 175 15.41 -13.56 11.08
C ALA A 175 16.01 -13.65 12.50
N ARG A 176 15.20 -13.41 13.54
CA ARG A 176 15.62 -13.56 14.94
C ARG A 176 15.97 -15.01 15.30
N LEU A 177 15.22 -15.99 14.79
CA LEU A 177 15.49 -17.40 15.03
C LEU A 177 16.79 -17.85 14.36
N LEU A 178 17.05 -17.38 13.13
CA LEU A 178 18.29 -17.69 12.39
C LEU A 178 19.51 -17.04 13.05
N ALA A 179 19.41 -15.79 13.50
CA ALA A 179 20.49 -15.12 14.22
C ALA A 179 20.88 -15.90 15.48
N LYS A 180 19.88 -16.31 16.28
CA LYS A 180 20.11 -17.12 17.48
C LYS A 180 20.76 -18.48 17.15
N ALA A 181 20.38 -19.11 16.04
CA ALA A 181 20.95 -20.38 15.61
C ALA A 181 22.40 -20.26 15.10
N SER A 182 22.80 -19.08 14.60
CA SER A 182 24.18 -18.82 14.17
C SER A 182 25.14 -18.50 15.33
N GLU A 183 24.60 -18.21 16.52
CA GLU A 183 25.37 -17.93 17.74
C GLU A 183 25.64 -19.20 18.58
N THR A 184 25.03 -20.34 18.22
CA THR A 184 25.22 -21.67 18.83
C THR A 184 26.05 -22.57 17.96
#